data_AF-A0ABC8SJZ4-F1
#
_entry.id   AF-A0ABC8SJZ4-F1
#
_cell.length_a   1.000
_cell.length_b   1.000
_cell.length_c   1.000
_cell.angle_alpha   90.00
_cell.angle_beta   90.00
_cell.angle_gamma   90.00
#
_symmetry.space_group_name_H-M   'P 1'
#
loop_
_entity.id
_entity.type
_entity.pdbx_description
1 polymer ?
#
loop_
_entity_poly.entity_id
_entity_poly.type
_entity_poly.pdbx_seq_one_letter_code
_entity_poly.pdbx_strand_id
1 'polypeptide(L)'
;MDAIGETTVATGPDVPFAWGYCFKEEQGNPPDYCVANQQWPCVPGKKYYGRGPIQISYNYNYGPAGRPIGLNLLNSPETVANYPVVSFKTALWFWMTPQSPKPSCHDVITGTWRPSAADTAAY
;
A
#
# COMPACT_ATOMS: atom_id res chain seq x y z
N MET A 1 -45.67 17.31 9.39
CA MET A 1 -44.79 16.86 8.30
C MET A 1 -43.49 17.61 8.50
N ASP A 2 -42.53 16.95 9.15
CA ASP A 2 -41.09 17.25 9.09
C ASP A 2 -40.39 16.24 10.01
N ALA A 3 -39.50 15.43 9.42
CA ALA A 3 -38.31 14.82 10.00
C ALA A 3 -37.74 13.85 8.96
N ILE A 4 -37.05 14.39 7.96
CA ILE A 4 -36.04 13.63 7.24
C ILE A 4 -34.93 13.31 8.25
N GLY A 5 -34.83 12.03 8.63
CA GLY A 5 -33.79 11.55 9.53
C GLY A 5 -32.42 11.73 8.88
N GLU A 6 -31.73 12.79 9.27
CA GLU A 6 -30.32 12.97 9.01
C GLU A 6 -29.57 11.91 9.82
N THR A 7 -29.06 10.87 9.16
CA THR A 7 -28.22 9.87 9.79
C THR A 7 -26.91 10.56 10.19
N THR A 8 -26.85 11.07 11.40
CA THR A 8 -25.61 11.59 11.99
C THR A 8 -24.60 10.44 11.99
N VAL A 9 -23.56 10.53 11.16
CA VAL A 9 -22.41 9.63 11.25
C VAL A 9 -21.86 9.81 12.65
N ALA A 10 -21.93 8.77 13.48
CA ALA A 10 -21.36 8.82 14.81
C ALA A 10 -19.85 9.10 14.66
N THR A 11 -19.40 10.23 15.18
CA THR A 11 -17.98 10.59 15.26
C THR A 11 -17.55 10.44 16.72
N GLY A 12 -16.61 9.55 16.99
CA GLY A 12 -16.09 9.33 18.34
C GLY A 12 -14.97 8.28 18.38
N PRO A 13 -14.16 8.26 19.45
CA PRO A 13 -13.06 7.30 19.62
C PRO A 13 -13.52 5.84 19.57
N ASP A 14 -14.77 5.57 19.96
CA ASP A 14 -15.31 4.23 20.08
C ASP A 14 -16.10 3.76 18.86
N VAL A 15 -16.12 4.52 17.75
CA VAL A 15 -16.82 4.12 16.52
C VAL A 15 -15.87 3.24 15.69
N PRO A 16 -16.15 1.94 15.53
CA PRO A 16 -15.31 1.05 14.73
C PRO A 16 -15.23 1.55 13.28
N PHE A 17 -14.06 1.37 12.66
CA PHE A 17 -13.81 1.71 11.25
C PHE A 17 -13.81 3.21 10.89
N ALA A 18 -14.06 4.12 11.83
CA ALA A 18 -14.00 5.57 11.60
C ALA A 18 -12.57 6.16 11.61
N TRP A 19 -11.57 5.34 11.97
CA TRP A 19 -10.19 5.75 12.22
C TRP A 19 -9.18 5.26 11.17
N GLY A 20 -9.67 4.87 9.98
CA GLY A 20 -8.82 4.57 8.84
C GLY A 20 -7.96 5.79 8.45
N TYR A 21 -6.81 5.55 7.83
CA TYR A 21 -5.89 6.62 7.38
C TYR A 21 -5.29 7.49 8.51
N CYS A 22 -5.40 7.10 9.79
CA CYS A 22 -4.83 7.85 10.91
C CYS A 22 -3.30 8.04 10.82
N PHE A 23 -2.58 7.06 10.26
CA PHE A 23 -1.13 7.10 10.12
C PHE A 23 -0.69 7.03 8.66
N LYS A 24 0.37 7.77 8.33
CA LYS A 24 0.99 7.79 6.99
C LYS A 24 2.34 7.07 6.93
N GLU A 25 2.92 6.74 8.08
CA GLU A 25 4.19 6.02 8.23
C GLU A 25 4.05 4.96 9.32
N GLU A 26 4.81 3.89 9.18
CA GLU A 26 4.93 2.83 10.18
C GLU A 26 5.37 3.41 11.53
N GLN A 27 4.73 2.98 12.61
CA GLN A 27 4.92 3.55 13.94
C GLN A 27 6.08 2.89 14.70
N GLY A 28 6.65 3.62 15.67
CA GLY A 28 7.71 3.11 16.54
C GLY A 28 9.11 3.26 15.95
N ASN A 29 9.92 2.21 16.04
CA ASN A 29 11.29 2.17 15.52
C ASN A 29 11.43 1.05 14.50
N PRO A 30 10.87 1.23 13.28
CA PRO A 30 10.87 0.17 12.28
C PRO A 30 12.30 -0.12 11.77
N PRO A 31 12.58 -1.37 11.37
CA PRO A 31 13.84 -1.70 10.69
C PRO A 31 13.90 -1.00 9.33
N ASP A 32 15.03 -1.13 8.63
CA ASP A 32 15.21 -0.43 7.36
C ASP A 32 14.45 -1.07 6.19
N TYR A 33 13.92 -2.29 6.36
CA TYR A 33 13.26 -3.08 5.33
C TYR A 33 14.10 -3.19 4.04
N CYS A 34 15.42 -3.22 4.20
CA CYS A 34 16.35 -3.46 3.12
C CYS A 34 16.63 -4.96 3.03
N VAL A 35 16.43 -5.55 1.85
CA VAL A 35 16.90 -6.91 1.54
C VAL A 35 17.80 -6.91 0.32
N ALA A 36 18.74 -7.86 0.26
CA ALA A 36 19.59 -8.03 -0.89
C ALA A 36 18.75 -8.29 -2.15
N ASN A 37 18.84 -7.38 -3.12
CA ASN A 37 18.13 -7.47 -4.38
C ASN A 37 18.99 -6.80 -5.47
N GLN A 38 19.30 -7.54 -6.54
CA GLN A 38 20.17 -7.04 -7.60
C GLN A 38 19.50 -5.95 -8.45
N GLN A 39 18.19 -6.06 -8.66
CA GLN A 39 17.44 -5.11 -9.49
C GLN A 39 17.09 -3.83 -8.72
N TRP A 40 16.87 -3.96 -7.41
CA TRP A 40 16.45 -2.89 -6.52
C TRP A 40 17.39 -2.79 -5.32
N PRO A 41 18.68 -2.49 -5.53
CA PRO A 41 19.65 -2.43 -4.44
C PRO A 41 19.25 -1.33 -3.45
N CYS A 42 19.45 -1.58 -2.16
CA CYS A 42 19.19 -0.57 -1.15
C CYS A 42 20.16 0.60 -1.31
N VAL A 43 19.62 1.81 -1.18
CA VAL A 43 20.41 3.04 -1.21
C VAL A 43 20.94 3.32 0.21
N PRO A 44 22.26 3.57 0.39
CA PRO A 44 22.81 3.91 1.70
C PRO A 44 22.06 5.05 2.38
N GLY A 45 21.72 4.88 3.66
CA GLY A 45 20.99 5.88 4.45
C GLY A 45 19.49 5.98 4.16
N LYS A 46 18.94 5.15 3.25
CA LYS A 46 17.50 5.10 2.97
C LYS A 46 16.84 3.91 3.66
N LYS A 47 15.60 4.13 4.10
CA LYS A 47 14.76 3.14 4.78
C LYS A 47 13.44 2.95 4.06
N TYR A 48 13.02 1.71 3.94
CA TYR A 48 11.87 1.26 3.16
C TYR A 48 10.75 0.72 4.05
N TYR A 49 10.59 1.25 5.26
CA TYR A 49 9.46 0.95 6.15
C TYR A 49 8.12 1.41 5.57
N GLY A 50 7.03 1.00 6.21
CA GLY A 50 5.66 1.25 5.73
C GLY A 50 5.36 2.73 5.55
N ARG A 51 4.91 3.10 4.35
CA ARG A 51 4.41 4.46 4.06
C ARG A 51 3.11 4.43 3.24
N GLY A 52 2.28 5.44 3.46
CA GLY A 52 1.04 5.66 2.74
C GLY A 52 -0.07 4.64 3.04
N PRO A 53 -1.17 4.66 2.27
CA PRO A 53 -2.39 3.93 2.58
C PRO A 53 -2.24 2.41 2.60
N ILE A 54 -1.38 1.86 1.73
CA ILE A 54 -1.09 0.42 1.68
C ILE A 54 0.08 0.03 2.58
N GLN A 55 0.70 0.99 3.27
CA GLN A 55 1.96 0.79 4.00
C GLN A 55 3.00 0.07 3.14
N ILE A 56 3.35 0.65 1.99
CA ILE A 56 4.32 0.04 1.08
C ILE A 56 5.68 -0.08 1.79
N SER A 57 6.22 -1.30 1.79
CA SER A 57 7.47 -1.64 2.48
C SER A 57 8.41 -2.42 1.58
N TYR A 58 9.70 -2.41 1.93
CA TYR A 58 10.82 -3.04 1.23
C TYR A 58 11.28 -2.39 -0.08
N ASN A 59 12.60 -2.37 -0.28
CA ASN A 59 13.27 -1.85 -1.48
C ASN A 59 12.72 -2.44 -2.79
N TYR A 60 12.38 -3.73 -2.80
CA TYR A 60 11.81 -4.39 -3.99
C TYR A 60 10.37 -3.99 -4.31
N ASN A 61 9.66 -3.27 -3.43
CA ASN A 61 8.38 -2.64 -3.76
C ASN A 61 8.55 -1.15 -4.10
N TYR A 62 9.37 -0.41 -3.33
CA TYR A 62 9.63 1.01 -3.62
C TYR A 62 10.24 1.21 -5.01
N GLY A 63 11.20 0.36 -5.40
CA GLY A 63 11.81 0.38 -6.72
C GLY A 63 10.80 0.35 -7.88
N PRO A 64 10.02 -0.73 -8.04
CA PRO A 64 9.07 -0.84 -9.15
C PRO A 64 7.88 0.13 -9.02
N ALA A 65 7.42 0.46 -7.81
CA ALA A 65 6.29 1.39 -7.61
C ALA A 65 6.55 2.80 -8.15
N GLY A 66 7.81 3.23 -8.17
CA GLY A 66 8.20 4.54 -8.69
C GLY A 66 8.16 4.66 -10.22
N ARG A 67 8.40 3.54 -10.94
CA ARG A 67 8.52 3.54 -12.41
C ARG A 67 7.29 4.10 -13.14
N PRO A 68 6.06 3.59 -12.91
CA PRO A 68 4.89 4.04 -13.67
C PRO A 68 4.51 5.50 -13.41
N ILE A 69 5.03 6.10 -12.34
CA ILE A 69 4.75 7.49 -11.96
C ILE A 69 5.96 8.41 -12.16
N GLY A 70 7.03 7.91 -12.78
CA GLY A 70 8.22 8.69 -13.12
C GLY A 70 9.06 9.15 -11.93
N LEU A 71 9.00 8.43 -10.79
CA LEU A 71 9.71 8.80 -9.56
C LEU A 71 10.74 7.74 -9.17
N ASN A 72 11.91 8.18 -8.68
CA ASN A 72 12.91 7.28 -8.11
C ASN A 72 12.63 7.08 -6.60
N LEU A 73 11.61 6.30 -6.29
CA LEU A 73 11.23 6.01 -4.90
C LEU A 73 12.26 5.15 -4.15
N LEU A 74 13.21 4.52 -4.85
CA LEU A 74 14.33 3.80 -4.23
C LEU A 74 15.34 4.76 -3.58
N ASN A 75 15.62 5.90 -4.24
CA ASN A 75 16.46 6.99 -3.71
C ASN A 75 15.69 7.97 -2.81
N SER A 76 14.38 8.10 -3.00
CA SER A 76 13.55 9.07 -2.25
C SER A 76 12.28 8.41 -1.68
N PRO A 77 12.39 7.35 -0.86
CA PRO A 77 11.24 6.64 -0.30
C PRO A 77 10.35 7.53 0.58
N GLU A 78 10.91 8.53 1.25
CA GLU A 78 10.19 9.55 2.03
C GLU A 78 9.12 10.30 1.23
N THR A 79 9.27 10.37 -0.10
CA THR A 79 8.30 11.01 -1.00
C THR A 79 6.89 10.41 -0.82
N VAL A 80 6.80 9.12 -0.52
CA VAL A 80 5.52 8.42 -0.31
C VAL A 80 4.76 8.97 0.91
N ALA A 81 5.45 9.40 1.95
CA ALA A 81 4.83 9.99 3.15
C ALA A 81 4.66 11.51 3.07
N ASN A 82 5.39 12.19 2.19
CA ASN A 82 5.39 13.65 2.09
C ASN A 82 4.44 14.19 1.02
N TYR A 83 4.10 13.39 0.00
CA TYR A 83 3.24 13.83 -1.10
C TYR A 83 2.00 12.94 -1.21
N PRO A 84 0.79 13.44 -0.91
CA PRO A 84 -0.41 12.61 -0.80
C PRO A 84 -0.77 11.93 -2.14
N VAL A 85 -0.63 12.62 -3.27
CA VAL A 85 -0.88 12.03 -4.60
C VAL A 85 0.07 10.87 -4.88
N VAL A 86 1.36 10.99 -4.50
CA VAL A 86 2.32 9.90 -4.64
C VAL A 86 1.95 8.74 -3.71
N SER A 87 1.57 9.04 -2.48
CA SER A 87 1.10 8.07 -1.47
C SER A 87 -0.05 7.19 -1.98
N PHE A 88 -1.09 7.81 -2.54
CA PHE A 88 -2.22 7.08 -3.11
C PHE A 88 -1.82 6.34 -4.39
N LYS A 89 -0.97 6.92 -5.23
CA LYS A 89 -0.45 6.23 -6.43
C LYS A 89 0.31 4.96 -6.08
N THR A 90 1.10 4.93 -5.01
CA THR A 90 1.80 3.70 -4.58
C THR A 90 0.84 2.65 -4.05
N ALA A 91 -0.23 3.07 -3.34
CA ALA A 91 -1.27 2.16 -2.89
C ALA A 91 -2.03 1.52 -4.06
N LEU A 92 -2.43 2.33 -5.04
CA LEU A 92 -3.09 1.86 -6.26
C LEU A 92 -2.14 1.00 -7.10
N TRP A 93 -0.87 1.38 -7.22
CA TRP A 93 0.12 0.54 -7.90
C TRP A 93 0.16 -0.87 -7.29
N PHE A 94 0.24 -0.99 -5.96
CA PHE A 94 0.25 -2.30 -5.30
C PHE A 94 -1.04 -3.07 -5.57
N TRP A 95 -2.19 -2.40 -5.51
CA TRP A 95 -3.50 -2.99 -5.76
C TRP A 95 -3.66 -3.54 -7.19
N MET A 96 -3.07 -2.84 -8.17
CA MET A 96 -3.20 -3.14 -9.60
C MET A 96 -2.08 -4.05 -10.14
N THR A 97 -1.00 -4.27 -9.39
CA THR A 97 0.19 -4.96 -9.91
C THR A 97 0.26 -6.39 -9.40
N PRO A 98 0.11 -7.41 -10.28
CA PRO A 98 0.36 -8.79 -9.88
C PRO A 98 1.84 -8.99 -9.55
N GLN A 99 2.11 -9.74 -8.47
CA GLN A 99 3.45 -10.14 -8.07
C GLN A 99 3.47 -11.65 -7.88
N SER A 100 3.85 -12.38 -8.94
CA SER A 100 3.82 -13.85 -8.98
C SER A 100 4.42 -14.48 -7.72
N PRO A 101 3.76 -15.47 -7.10
CA PRO A 101 2.57 -16.17 -7.59
C PRO A 101 1.23 -15.44 -7.36
N LYS A 102 1.24 -14.27 -6.72
CA LYS A 102 0.02 -13.56 -6.34
C LYS A 102 -0.58 -12.80 -7.54
N PRO A 103 -1.90 -12.91 -7.78
CA PRO A 103 -2.59 -12.03 -8.73
C PRO A 103 -2.66 -10.60 -8.17
N SER A 104 -3.12 -9.66 -9.00
CA SER A 104 -3.45 -8.33 -8.49
C SER A 104 -4.72 -8.39 -7.63
N CYS A 105 -4.82 -7.55 -6.60
CA CYS A 105 -6.07 -7.42 -5.83
C CYS A 105 -7.23 -6.99 -6.73
N HIS A 106 -6.92 -6.17 -7.74
CA HIS A 106 -7.88 -5.74 -8.76
C HIS A 106 -8.50 -6.90 -9.53
N ASP A 107 -7.71 -7.84 -10.04
CA ASP A 107 -8.22 -8.97 -10.82
C ASP A 107 -9.08 -9.91 -9.95
N VAL A 108 -8.72 -10.06 -8.67
CA VAL A 108 -9.51 -10.83 -7.70
C VAL A 108 -10.89 -10.21 -7.49
N ILE A 109 -10.95 -8.92 -7.14
CA ILE A 109 -12.23 -8.28 -6.80
C ILE A 109 -13.14 -8.03 -8.01
N THR A 110 -12.56 -7.90 -9.21
CA THR A 110 -13.34 -7.73 -10.46
C THR A 110 -13.79 -9.06 -11.07
N GLY A 111 -13.41 -10.21 -10.49
CA GLY A 111 -13.74 -11.53 -11.02
C GLY A 111 -12.96 -11.93 -12.27
N THR A 112 -11.86 -11.23 -12.58
CA THR A 112 -10.98 -11.51 -13.72
C THR A 112 -10.00 -12.64 -13.42
N TRP A 113 -9.52 -12.75 -12.18
CA TRP A 113 -8.61 -13.82 -11.77
C TRP A 113 -9.33 -15.16 -11.64
N ARG A 114 -8.66 -16.23 -12.08
CA ARG A 114 -9.11 -17.61 -11.92
C ARG A 114 -8.09 -18.38 -11.06
N PRO A 115 -8.50 -19.01 -9.94
CA PRO A 115 -7.62 -19.84 -9.13
C PRO A 115 -6.97 -20.95 -9.95
N SER A 116 -5.67 -21.18 -9.72
CA SER A 116 -4.98 -22.36 -10.23
C SER A 116 -5.38 -23.59 -9.42
N ALA A 117 -5.02 -24.79 -9.89
CA ALA A 117 -5.22 -26.02 -9.13
C ALA A 117 -4.51 -25.99 -7.76
N ALA A 118 -3.33 -25.35 -7.68
CA ALA A 118 -2.62 -25.17 -6.43
C ALA A 118 -3.36 -24.22 -5.48
N ASP A 119 -3.95 -23.14 -6.01
CA ASP A 119 -4.77 -22.22 -5.20
C ASP A 119 -6.04 -22.93 -4.69
N THR A 120 -6.73 -23.68 -5.55
CA THR A 120 -7.92 -24.46 -5.17
C THR A 120 -7.62 -25.50 -4.09
N ALA A 121 -6.44 -26.12 -4.13
CA ALA A 121 -6.02 -27.11 -3.14
C ALA A 121 -5.61 -26.51 -1.78
N ALA A 122 -5.48 -25.19 -1.67
CA ALA A 122 -5.05 -24.49 -0.46
C ALA A 122 -6.21 -23.90 0.37
N TYR A 123 -7.46 -24.05 -0.08
CA TYR A 123 -8.67 -23.63 0.64
C TYR A 123 -9.19 -24.66 1.64
#